data_AF-J9ER04-F1
#
_entry.id   AF-J9ER04-F1
#
_cell.length_a   1.000
_cell.length_b   1.000
_cell.length_c   1.000
_cell.angle_alpha   90.00
_cell.angle_beta   90.00
_cell.angle_gamma   90.00
#
_symmetry.space_group_name_H-M   'P 1'
#
loop_
_entity.id
_entity.type
_entity.pdbx_description
1 polymer ?
#
loop_
_entity_poly.entity_id
_entity_poly.type
_entity_poly.pdbx_seq_one_letter_code
_entity_poly.pdbx_strand_id
1 'polypeptide(L)'
;GKQLTWYACAVYLSMWQGSLLENVVPKKYSLAELLKICKLSVLEFFDKATKWVEMINGPRRLKDHISRVQSSLAVAAVVFKKLLPIFRKIFAPPCSNENDDDVKGLNCKKLFSLLWTLFIVMRKQFNSDDLMNSFHLLLCTVDFIFQDLRRSEMTSLLDGDFLNAVDMQQEEDSILETLCQIFEGVVLDAKHFRTHCWLPRMRRMSEEKTIEAGEDLTNFAANEFINKKKLDGIYEELIVKRGEMDERMFLPADISVVFDEAYDECAVQRLRRSEDGDNLVDADMLLRISTQSCLERLQDQRQQRTPLSGRGYVISAEQ
;
A
#
# COMPACT_ATOMS: atom_id res chain seq x y z
N GLY A 1 25.32 12.63 19.49
CA GLY A 1 24.18 11.84 18.99
C GLY A 1 23.99 10.60 19.84
N LYS A 2 22.76 10.10 20.02
CA LYS A 2 22.49 8.86 20.78
C LYS A 2 23.20 7.69 20.08
N GLN A 3 24.09 6.95 20.77
CA GLN A 3 24.88 5.86 20.16
C GLN A 3 24.01 4.74 19.55
N LEU A 4 22.82 4.50 20.14
CA LEU A 4 21.83 3.53 19.68
C LEU A 4 21.38 3.70 18.23
N THR A 5 21.33 4.95 17.73
CA THR A 5 20.89 5.22 16.36
C THR A 5 21.85 4.64 15.33
N TRP A 6 23.14 4.70 15.63
CA TRP A 6 24.20 4.20 14.75
C TRP A 6 24.31 2.68 14.80
N TYR A 7 23.96 2.04 15.92
CA TYR A 7 23.86 0.58 16.01
C TYR A 7 22.77 0.03 15.08
N ALA A 8 21.61 0.69 14.98
CA ALA A 8 20.57 0.28 14.03
C ALA A 8 21.08 0.28 12.58
N CYS A 9 21.75 1.36 12.16
CA CYS A 9 22.35 1.45 10.83
C CYS A 9 23.41 0.38 10.61
N ALA A 10 24.33 0.18 11.57
CA ALA A 10 25.40 -0.81 11.48
C ALA A 10 24.84 -2.23 11.36
N VAL A 11 23.89 -2.62 12.22
CA VAL A 11 23.27 -3.95 12.18
C VAL A 11 22.50 -4.15 10.89
N TYR A 12 21.66 -3.20 10.50
CA TYR A 12 20.87 -3.29 9.26
C TYR A 12 21.75 -3.47 8.02
N LEU A 13 22.78 -2.61 7.87
CA LEU A 13 23.68 -2.67 6.72
C LEU A 13 24.55 -3.92 6.74
N SER A 14 24.95 -4.40 7.92
CA SER A 14 25.70 -5.66 8.06
C SER A 14 24.87 -6.88 7.66
N MET A 15 23.59 -6.92 8.07
CA MET A 15 22.65 -7.97 7.63
C MET A 15 22.41 -7.97 6.13
N TRP A 16 22.47 -6.80 5.49
CA TRP A 16 22.33 -6.70 4.04
C TRP A 16 23.63 -7.07 3.30
N GLN A 17 24.79 -6.60 3.77
CA GLN A 17 26.09 -6.89 3.16
C GLN A 17 26.54 -8.35 3.36
N GLY A 18 26.21 -8.97 4.49
CA GLY A 18 26.55 -10.35 4.82
C GLY A 18 25.93 -11.41 3.90
N SER A 19 24.98 -11.03 3.05
CA SER A 19 24.35 -11.92 2.07
C SER A 19 25.26 -12.35 0.91
N LEU A 20 26.50 -11.83 0.83
CA LEU A 20 27.42 -12.06 -0.30
C LEU A 20 28.55 -13.06 -0.02
N LEU A 21 28.78 -13.39 1.26
CA LEU A 21 29.72 -14.43 1.66
C LEU A 21 28.89 -15.65 2.05
N GLU A 22 29.34 -16.85 1.68
CA GLU A 22 28.63 -18.14 1.76
C GLU A 22 28.09 -18.53 3.17
N ASN A 23 28.32 -17.70 4.18
CA ASN A 23 27.68 -17.77 5.49
C ASN A 23 26.57 -16.72 5.57
N VAL A 24 25.37 -17.06 5.11
CA VAL A 24 24.17 -16.21 5.28
C VAL A 24 24.02 -15.94 6.77
N VAL A 25 24.38 -14.73 7.22
CA VAL A 25 23.96 -14.27 8.54
C VAL A 25 22.44 -14.25 8.50
N PRO A 26 21.74 -15.09 9.27
CA PRO A 26 20.29 -15.10 9.22
C PRO A 26 19.81 -13.71 9.58
N LYS A 27 18.94 -13.15 8.73
CA LYS A 27 18.26 -11.88 9.02
C LYS A 27 17.35 -12.11 10.21
N LYS A 28 17.91 -11.92 11.40
CA LYS A 28 17.27 -12.27 12.67
C LYS A 28 16.21 -11.24 13.09
N TYR A 29 16.31 -10.03 12.56
CA TYR A 29 15.44 -8.92 12.91
C TYR A 29 14.94 -8.23 11.63
N SER A 30 13.64 -7.98 11.58
CA SER A 30 13.05 -7.04 10.62
C SER A 30 13.56 -5.62 10.89
N LEU A 31 13.50 -4.75 9.88
CA LEU A 31 13.88 -3.35 10.08
C LEU A 31 12.97 -2.67 11.12
N ALA A 32 11.66 -3.00 11.13
CA ALA A 32 10.73 -2.49 12.13
C ALA A 32 11.14 -2.86 13.57
N GLU A 33 11.55 -4.10 13.81
CA GLU A 33 12.05 -4.53 15.13
C GLU A 33 13.34 -3.80 15.53
N LEU A 34 14.26 -3.60 14.58
CA LEU A 34 15.49 -2.84 14.85
C LEU A 34 15.19 -1.39 15.26
N LEU A 35 14.25 -0.72 14.57
CA LEU A 35 13.87 0.65 14.90
C LEU A 35 13.21 0.72 16.27
N LYS A 36 12.36 -0.26 16.59
CA LYS A 36 11.75 -0.40 17.91
C LYS A 36 12.80 -0.54 19.02
N ILE A 37 13.73 -1.48 18.88
CA ILE A 37 14.80 -1.71 19.87
C ILE A 37 15.68 -0.46 20.04
N CYS A 38 16.00 0.21 18.93
CA CYS A 38 16.88 1.38 18.94
C CYS A 38 16.13 2.70 19.20
N LYS A 39 14.82 2.65 19.42
CA LYS A 39 13.93 3.81 19.67
C LYS A 39 14.08 4.89 18.60
N LEU A 40 14.10 4.45 17.34
CA LEU A 40 14.27 5.29 16.16
C LEU A 40 12.94 5.48 15.44
N SER A 41 12.68 6.68 14.96
CA SER A 41 11.64 6.90 13.95
C SER A 41 12.11 6.39 12.58
N VAL A 42 11.15 6.12 11.69
CA VAL A 42 11.45 5.63 10.33
C VAL A 42 12.27 6.66 9.55
N LEU A 43 11.92 7.93 9.65
CA LEU A 43 12.62 9.00 8.94
C LEU A 43 14.00 9.29 9.51
N GLU A 44 14.15 9.21 10.83
CA GLU A 44 15.46 9.32 11.47
C GLU A 44 16.38 8.19 10.99
N PHE A 45 15.87 6.96 10.89
CA PHE A 45 16.65 5.86 10.34
C PHE A 45 17.14 6.12 8.92
N PHE A 46 16.29 6.59 8.00
CA PHE A 46 16.73 6.87 6.63
C PHE A 46 17.76 8.01 6.56
N ASP A 47 17.62 9.06 7.37
CA ASP A 47 18.62 10.13 7.50
C ASP A 47 19.98 9.55 7.96
N LYS A 48 19.98 8.76 9.04
CA LYS A 48 21.21 8.17 9.59
C LYS A 48 21.81 7.11 8.68
N ALA A 49 20.99 6.28 8.03
CA ALA A 49 21.46 5.26 7.11
C ALA A 49 22.16 5.90 5.90
N THR A 50 21.59 6.97 5.34
CA THR A 50 22.20 7.72 4.24
C THR A 50 23.55 8.30 4.65
N LYS A 51 23.60 9.02 5.78
CA LYS A 51 24.86 9.58 6.34
C LYS A 51 25.89 8.49 6.64
N TRP A 52 25.47 7.34 7.17
CA TRP A 52 26.36 6.22 7.43
C TRP A 52 27.01 5.70 6.15
N VAL A 53 26.21 5.45 5.12
CA VAL A 53 26.71 4.96 3.83
C VAL A 53 27.68 5.96 3.19
N GLU A 54 27.46 7.26 3.36
CA GLU A 54 28.39 8.30 2.94
C GLU A 54 29.70 8.28 3.74
N MET A 55 29.64 8.22 5.06
CA MET A 55 30.82 8.21 5.95
C MET A 55 31.75 7.03 5.67
N ILE A 56 31.20 5.85 5.38
CA ILE A 56 32.01 4.65 5.08
C ILE A 56 32.45 4.57 3.61
N ASN A 57 32.14 5.57 2.79
CA ASN A 57 32.28 5.55 1.34
C ASN A 57 31.69 4.25 0.72
N GLY A 58 30.47 3.92 1.15
CA GLY A 58 29.83 2.64 0.85
C GLY A 58 29.57 2.43 -0.64
N PRO A 59 29.54 1.17 -1.11
CA PRO A 59 29.41 0.86 -2.52
C PRO A 59 28.05 1.31 -3.07
N ARG A 60 28.00 1.64 -4.37
CA ARG A 60 26.79 2.14 -5.05
C ARG A 60 25.55 1.29 -4.78
N ARG A 61 25.67 -0.04 -4.80
CA ARG A 61 24.59 -0.98 -4.50
C ARG A 61 23.90 -0.74 -3.15
N LEU A 62 24.66 -0.27 -2.15
CA LEU A 62 24.15 0.01 -0.80
C LEU A 62 23.38 1.33 -0.76
N LYS A 63 23.89 2.35 -1.46
CA LYS A 63 23.19 3.63 -1.66
C LYS A 63 21.87 3.39 -2.41
N ASP A 64 21.92 2.63 -3.50
CA ASP A 64 20.73 2.29 -4.28
C ASP A 64 19.73 1.46 -3.47
N HIS A 65 20.21 0.57 -2.58
CA HIS A 65 19.34 -0.20 -1.69
C HIS A 65 18.58 0.69 -0.72
N ILE A 66 19.27 1.58 0.00
CA ILE A 66 18.61 2.53 0.91
C ILE A 66 17.61 3.41 0.17
N SER A 67 18.00 3.94 -0.99
CA SER A 67 17.12 4.77 -1.82
C SER A 67 15.88 4.02 -2.29
N ARG A 68 16.00 2.74 -2.69
CA ARG A 68 14.86 1.91 -3.09
C ARG A 68 13.91 1.65 -1.93
N VAL A 69 14.44 1.25 -0.77
CA VAL A 69 13.60 0.97 0.41
C VAL A 69 12.84 2.24 0.84
N GLN A 70 13.50 3.40 0.83
CA GLN A 70 12.87 4.69 1.12
C GLN A 70 11.79 5.05 0.08
N SER A 71 12.09 4.90 -1.21
CA SER A 71 11.14 5.21 -2.29
C SER A 71 9.92 4.30 -2.24
N SER A 72 10.12 3.00 -2.00
CA SER A 72 9.03 2.02 -1.92
C SER A 72 8.07 2.33 -0.76
N LEU A 73 8.60 2.77 0.39
CA LEU A 73 7.79 3.22 1.52
C LEU A 73 7.05 4.53 1.22
N ALA A 74 7.71 5.48 0.54
CA ALA A 74 7.08 6.75 0.18
C ALA A 74 5.87 6.53 -0.74
N VAL A 75 5.99 5.63 -1.72
CA VAL A 75 4.85 5.21 -2.56
C VAL A 75 3.74 4.60 -1.72
N ALA A 76 4.07 3.68 -0.79
CA ALA A 76 3.08 3.08 0.11
C ALA A 76 2.35 4.13 0.95
N ALA A 77 3.07 5.12 1.49
CA ALA A 77 2.51 6.21 2.28
C ALA A 77 1.53 7.06 1.46
N VAL A 78 1.87 7.40 0.21
CA VAL A 78 0.99 8.16 -0.68
C VAL A 78 -0.26 7.36 -1.03
N VAL A 79 -0.12 6.06 -1.35
CA VAL A 79 -1.26 5.20 -1.69
C VAL A 79 -2.14 4.94 -0.47
N PHE A 80 -1.56 4.80 0.72
CA PHE A 80 -2.33 4.69 1.97
C PHE A 80 -3.19 5.94 2.19
N LYS A 81 -2.63 7.15 2.01
CA LYS A 81 -3.43 8.39 2.07
C LYS A 81 -4.55 8.41 1.03
N LYS A 82 -4.34 7.85 -0.16
CA LYS A 82 -5.40 7.72 -1.19
C LYS A 82 -6.47 6.70 -0.80
N LEU A 83 -6.11 5.62 -0.10
CA LEU A 83 -7.07 4.63 0.38
C LEU A 83 -8.07 5.23 1.36
N LEU A 84 -7.70 6.18 2.21
CA LEU A 84 -8.59 6.72 3.25
C LEU A 84 -9.92 7.30 2.70
N PRO A 85 -9.92 8.31 1.79
CA PRO A 85 -11.17 8.82 1.21
C PRO A 85 -11.88 7.79 0.33
N ILE A 86 -11.15 6.87 -0.32
CA ILE A 86 -11.75 5.77 -1.08
C ILE A 86 -12.54 4.86 -0.15
N PHE A 87 -11.94 4.48 0.97
CA PHE A 87 -12.55 3.56 1.92
C PHE A 87 -13.79 4.19 2.57
N ARG A 88 -13.68 5.45 3.02
CA ARG A 88 -14.80 6.22 3.57
C ARG A 88 -15.99 6.34 2.62
N LYS A 89 -15.73 6.40 1.32
CA LYS A 89 -16.79 6.57 0.31
C LYS A 89 -17.52 5.26 -0.02
N ILE A 90 -16.88 4.11 0.18
CA ILE A 90 -17.35 2.82 -0.35
C ILE A 90 -17.82 1.88 0.76
N PHE A 91 -17.19 1.94 1.92
CA PHE A 91 -17.43 1.00 3.03
C PHE A 91 -18.11 1.69 4.21
N ALA A 92 -18.96 0.95 4.89
CA ALA A 92 -19.68 1.44 6.06
C ALA A 92 -18.72 1.68 7.25
N PRO A 93 -18.99 2.70 8.09
CA PRO A 93 -18.26 2.90 9.33
C PRO A 93 -18.47 1.73 10.30
N PRO A 94 -17.54 1.52 11.26
CA PRO A 94 -17.73 0.52 12.31
C PRO A 94 -19.04 0.78 13.06
N CYS A 95 -19.85 -0.26 13.26
CA CYS A 95 -21.07 -0.13 14.06
C CYS A 95 -20.71 0.04 15.54
N SER A 96 -21.37 0.95 16.24
CA SER A 96 -21.10 1.30 17.65
C SER A 96 -21.17 0.13 18.64
N ASN A 97 -21.79 -0.99 18.23
CA ASN A 97 -22.01 -2.19 19.03
C ASN A 97 -21.06 -3.35 18.66
N GLU A 98 -20.19 -3.17 17.67
CA GLU A 98 -19.20 -4.19 17.31
C GLU A 98 -18.10 -4.20 18.36
N ASN A 99 -18.10 -5.22 19.22
CA ASN A 99 -16.93 -5.49 20.05
C ASN A 99 -15.76 -5.83 19.12
N ASP A 100 -14.68 -5.05 19.21
CA ASP A 100 -13.44 -5.24 18.46
C ASP A 100 -12.86 -6.67 18.61
N ASP A 101 -13.25 -7.35 19.71
CA ASP A 101 -12.87 -8.71 20.08
C ASP A 101 -13.81 -9.81 19.58
N ASP A 102 -14.85 -9.52 18.76
CA ASP A 102 -15.68 -10.59 18.20
C ASP A 102 -14.86 -11.39 17.16
N VAL A 103 -14.23 -12.45 17.66
CA VAL A 103 -13.27 -13.28 16.92
C VAL A 103 -13.91 -13.92 15.68
N LYS A 104 -15.25 -14.06 15.65
CA LYS A 104 -15.93 -14.93 14.67
C LYS A 104 -16.42 -14.25 13.38
N GLY A 105 -16.59 -12.93 13.35
CA GLY A 105 -17.15 -12.22 12.17
C GLY A 105 -16.18 -11.27 11.49
N LEU A 106 -16.36 -11.08 10.17
CA LEU A 106 -15.75 -9.96 9.44
C LEU A 106 -16.40 -8.66 9.90
N ASN A 107 -15.59 -7.67 10.27
CA ASN A 107 -16.03 -6.33 10.65
C ASN A 107 -15.23 -5.26 9.88
N CYS A 108 -15.59 -3.98 10.02
CA CYS A 108 -14.96 -2.88 9.30
C CYS A 108 -13.43 -2.82 9.51
N LYS A 109 -12.97 -3.04 10.75
CA LYS A 109 -11.54 -3.05 11.11
C LYS A 109 -10.77 -4.17 10.42
N LYS A 110 -11.30 -5.40 10.48
CA LYS A 110 -10.72 -6.59 9.83
C LYS A 110 -10.71 -6.42 8.31
N LEU A 111 -11.77 -5.88 7.73
CA LEU A 111 -11.87 -5.60 6.30
C LEU A 111 -10.82 -4.59 5.84
N PHE A 112 -10.67 -3.46 6.54
CA PHE A 112 -9.66 -2.44 6.23
C PHE A 112 -8.24 -3.03 6.30
N SER A 113 -7.97 -3.83 7.33
CA SER A 113 -6.71 -4.53 7.53
C SER A 113 -6.43 -5.55 6.42
N LEU A 114 -7.43 -6.36 6.04
CA LEU A 114 -7.34 -7.35 4.96
C LEU A 114 -7.08 -6.67 3.61
N LEU A 115 -7.81 -5.60 3.28
CA LEU A 115 -7.65 -4.83 2.06
C LEU A 115 -6.24 -4.26 1.93
N TRP A 116 -5.75 -3.59 2.98
CA TRP A 116 -4.40 -3.03 2.97
C TRP A 116 -3.33 -4.13 2.87
N THR A 117 -3.51 -5.24 3.58
CA THR A 117 -2.57 -6.38 3.55
C THR A 117 -2.52 -7.01 2.16
N LEU A 118 -3.67 -7.20 1.51
CA LEU A 118 -3.74 -7.71 0.13
C LEU A 118 -3.02 -6.75 -0.83
N PHE A 119 -3.28 -5.44 -0.70
CA PHE A 119 -2.61 -4.41 -1.49
C PHE A 119 -1.09 -4.47 -1.37
N ILE A 120 -0.53 -4.45 -0.16
CA ILE A 120 0.93 -4.44 0.04
C ILE A 120 1.57 -5.75 -0.45
N VAL A 121 0.94 -6.91 -0.23
CA VAL A 121 1.42 -8.20 -0.74
C VAL A 121 1.47 -8.19 -2.28
N MET A 122 0.39 -7.78 -2.93
CA MET A 122 0.31 -7.70 -4.39
C MET A 122 1.34 -6.73 -4.96
N ARG A 123 1.51 -5.55 -4.35
CA ARG A 123 2.46 -4.54 -4.83
C ARG A 123 3.88 -5.07 -4.81
N LYS A 124 4.29 -5.78 -3.75
CA LYS A 124 5.64 -6.35 -3.65
C LYS A 124 5.90 -7.44 -4.68
N GLN A 125 4.86 -8.05 -5.26
CA GLN A 125 5.00 -9.06 -6.30
C GLN A 125 5.15 -8.48 -7.71
N PHE A 126 4.66 -7.25 -7.96
CA PHE A 126 4.81 -6.59 -9.26
C PHE A 126 6.16 -5.88 -9.44
N ASN A 127 7.01 -5.80 -8.40
CA ASN A 127 8.35 -5.18 -8.42
C ASN A 127 8.41 -3.79 -9.09
N SER A 128 7.29 -3.06 -9.08
CA SER A 128 7.17 -1.73 -9.66
C SER A 128 7.00 -0.73 -8.53
N ASP A 129 7.97 0.18 -8.41
CA ASP A 129 7.89 1.33 -7.50
C ASP A 129 7.17 2.53 -8.16
N ASP A 130 6.44 2.30 -9.26
CA ASP A 130 5.68 3.36 -9.91
C ASP A 130 4.39 3.66 -9.14
N LEU A 131 4.19 4.94 -8.83
CA LEU A 131 3.04 5.39 -8.05
C LEU A 131 1.73 5.22 -8.81
N MET A 132 1.71 5.40 -10.13
CA MET A 132 0.49 5.26 -10.93
C MET A 132 0.02 3.81 -10.99
N ASN A 133 0.94 2.86 -11.23
CA ASN A 133 0.63 1.44 -11.15
C ASN A 133 0.18 1.03 -9.74
N SER A 134 0.80 1.58 -8.70
CA SER A 134 0.39 1.33 -7.30
C SER A 134 -1.01 1.89 -7.02
N PHE A 135 -1.38 3.02 -7.62
CA PHE A 135 -2.73 3.57 -7.51
C PHE A 135 -3.77 2.72 -8.25
N HIS A 136 -3.50 2.30 -9.49
CA HIS A 136 -4.39 1.39 -10.22
C HIS A 136 -4.51 0.03 -9.53
N LEU A 137 -3.44 -0.48 -8.92
CA LEU A 137 -3.48 -1.66 -8.05
C LEU A 137 -4.43 -1.46 -6.87
N LEU A 138 -4.37 -0.31 -6.19
CA LEU A 138 -5.30 0.01 -5.11
C LEU A 138 -6.75 -0.01 -5.60
N LEU A 139 -7.05 0.64 -6.73
CA LEU A 139 -8.42 0.67 -7.29
C LEU A 139 -8.91 -0.73 -7.67
N CYS A 140 -8.06 -1.58 -8.25
CA CYS A 140 -8.41 -2.98 -8.55
C CYS A 140 -8.67 -3.79 -7.28
N THR A 141 -7.87 -3.59 -6.23
CA THR A 141 -8.07 -4.27 -4.94
C THR A 141 -9.38 -3.83 -4.28
N VAL A 142 -9.72 -2.55 -4.34
CA VAL A 142 -10.99 -2.01 -3.82
C VAL A 142 -12.18 -2.54 -4.63
N ASP A 143 -12.11 -2.48 -5.96
CA ASP A 143 -13.10 -3.07 -6.88
C ASP A 143 -13.39 -4.52 -6.53
N PHE A 144 -12.33 -5.32 -6.37
CA PHE A 144 -12.44 -6.72 -5.99
C PHE A 144 -13.15 -6.95 -4.66
N ILE A 145 -12.71 -6.27 -3.60
CA ILE A 145 -13.29 -6.43 -2.27
C ILE A 145 -14.76 -5.99 -2.27
N PHE A 146 -15.10 -4.92 -2.98
CA PHE A 146 -16.49 -4.47 -3.14
C PHE A 146 -17.35 -5.56 -3.80
N GLN A 147 -16.89 -6.14 -4.92
CA GLN A 147 -17.65 -7.20 -5.59
C GLN A 147 -17.76 -8.48 -4.77
N ASP A 148 -16.69 -8.85 -4.07
CA ASP A 148 -16.68 -10.02 -3.19
C ASP A 148 -17.71 -9.88 -2.07
N LEU A 149 -17.77 -8.72 -1.40
CA LEU A 149 -18.77 -8.44 -0.36
C LEU A 149 -20.20 -8.46 -0.91
N ARG A 150 -20.43 -7.91 -2.11
CA ARG A 150 -21.77 -7.95 -2.75
C ARG A 150 -22.20 -9.38 -3.06
N ARG A 151 -21.30 -10.19 -3.64
CA ARG A 151 -21.61 -11.58 -4.04
C ARG A 151 -21.74 -12.53 -2.86
N SER A 152 -21.06 -12.26 -1.76
CA SER A 152 -21.17 -13.03 -0.51
C SER A 152 -22.27 -12.50 0.43
N GLU A 153 -23.16 -11.61 -0.05
CA GLU A 153 -24.27 -11.03 0.72
C GLU A 153 -23.85 -10.30 2.01
N MET A 154 -22.60 -9.82 2.09
CA MET A 154 -22.05 -9.03 3.21
C MET A 154 -22.19 -7.52 2.98
N THR A 155 -23.34 -7.10 2.45
CA THR A 155 -23.60 -5.71 2.04
C THR A 155 -23.67 -4.73 3.21
N SER A 156 -23.84 -5.21 4.45
CA SER A 156 -23.79 -4.36 5.65
C SER A 156 -22.44 -3.68 5.88
N LEU A 157 -21.37 -4.17 5.26
CA LEU A 157 -20.04 -3.56 5.30
C LEU A 157 -19.82 -2.51 4.19
N LEU A 158 -20.82 -2.31 3.32
CA LEU A 158 -20.78 -1.32 2.24
C LEU A 158 -21.57 -0.07 2.63
N ASP A 159 -21.10 1.08 2.16
CA ASP A 159 -21.85 2.33 2.30
C ASP A 159 -23.14 2.27 1.47
N GLY A 160 -24.28 2.48 2.12
CA GLY A 160 -25.60 2.34 1.50
C GLY A 160 -25.85 3.38 0.41
N ASP A 161 -25.38 4.62 0.60
CA ASP A 161 -25.56 5.69 -0.39
C ASP A 161 -24.73 5.40 -1.64
N PHE A 162 -23.49 4.94 -1.47
CA PHE A 162 -22.66 4.49 -2.58
C PHE A 162 -23.30 3.30 -3.30
N LEU A 163 -23.73 2.27 -2.57
CA LEU A 163 -24.34 1.08 -3.15
C LEU A 163 -25.61 1.42 -3.96
N ASN A 164 -26.42 2.38 -3.50
CA ASN A 164 -27.61 2.84 -4.21
C ASN A 164 -27.28 3.73 -5.42
N ALA A 165 -26.17 4.50 -5.35
CA ALA A 165 -25.76 5.40 -6.43
C ALA A 165 -25.10 4.67 -7.59
N VAL A 166 -24.39 3.57 -7.32
CA VAL A 166 -23.86 2.70 -8.38
C VAL A 166 -25.00 1.77 -8.78
N ASP A 167 -25.77 2.16 -9.80
CA ASP A 167 -26.88 1.39 -10.42
C ASP A 167 -26.35 0.11 -11.09
N MET A 168 -25.84 -0.80 -10.28
CA MET A 168 -25.18 -2.02 -10.72
C MET A 168 -26.20 -3.13 -10.88
N GLN A 169 -26.39 -3.56 -12.12
CA GLN A 169 -27.10 -4.81 -12.39
C GLN A 169 -26.37 -5.99 -11.73
N GLN A 170 -27.10 -7.07 -11.43
CA GLN A 170 -26.52 -8.28 -10.82
C GLN A 170 -25.41 -8.91 -11.69
N GLU A 171 -25.42 -8.66 -13.00
CA GLU A 171 -24.45 -9.17 -13.98
C GLU A 171 -23.20 -8.29 -14.13
N GLU A 172 -23.16 -7.10 -13.52
CA GLU A 172 -22.04 -6.18 -13.69
C GLU A 172 -20.90 -6.47 -12.70
N ASP A 173 -19.74 -6.85 -13.24
CA ASP A 173 -18.63 -7.47 -12.51
C ASP A 173 -17.55 -6.50 -12.00
N SER A 174 -17.77 -5.17 -12.10
CA SER A 174 -16.75 -4.19 -11.69
C SER A 174 -17.31 -2.78 -11.50
N ILE A 175 -16.87 -2.09 -10.44
CA ILE A 175 -17.04 -0.65 -10.22
C ILE A 175 -15.81 0.15 -10.63
N LEU A 176 -14.81 -0.47 -11.26
CA LEU A 176 -13.51 0.15 -11.49
C LEU A 176 -13.60 1.45 -12.30
N GLU A 177 -14.53 1.54 -13.24
CA GLU A 177 -14.76 2.77 -14.00
C GLU A 177 -15.28 3.90 -13.12
N THR A 178 -16.30 3.63 -12.30
CA THR A 178 -16.83 4.55 -11.29
C THR A 178 -15.73 5.00 -10.31
N LEU A 179 -14.89 4.07 -9.84
CA LEU A 179 -13.75 4.39 -8.98
C LEU A 179 -12.76 5.33 -9.68
N CYS A 180 -12.44 5.08 -10.95
CA CYS A 180 -11.54 5.94 -11.70
C CYS A 180 -12.13 7.34 -11.91
N GLN A 181 -13.44 7.46 -12.15
CA GLN A 181 -14.11 8.74 -12.32
C GLN A 181 -14.13 9.56 -11.02
N ILE A 182 -14.42 8.93 -9.88
CA ILE A 182 -14.49 9.62 -8.58
C ILE A 182 -13.11 9.99 -8.05
N PHE A 183 -12.11 9.10 -8.22
CA PHE A 183 -10.79 9.24 -7.59
C PHE A 183 -9.66 9.59 -8.56
N GLU A 184 -10.01 10.06 -9.76
CA GLU A 184 -9.07 10.50 -10.80
C GLU A 184 -8.09 9.40 -11.26
N GLY A 185 -8.58 8.17 -11.40
CA GLY A 185 -7.87 7.07 -12.06
C GLY A 185 -7.96 7.16 -13.59
N VAL A 186 -6.99 6.60 -14.30
CA VAL A 186 -7.03 6.53 -15.77
C VAL A 186 -7.76 5.24 -16.17
N VAL A 187 -9.04 5.35 -16.54
CA VAL A 187 -9.95 4.21 -16.77
C VAL A 187 -9.33 3.13 -17.68
N LEU A 188 -8.77 3.53 -18.82
CA LEU A 188 -8.21 2.59 -19.79
C LEU A 188 -7.01 1.82 -19.21
N ASP A 189 -6.11 2.53 -18.53
CA ASP A 189 -4.93 1.94 -17.89
C ASP A 189 -5.32 1.03 -16.74
N ALA A 190 -6.30 1.44 -15.92
CA ALA A 190 -6.80 0.64 -14.81
C ALA A 190 -7.46 -0.65 -15.31
N LYS A 191 -8.29 -0.58 -16.37
CA LYS A 191 -8.89 -1.77 -17.00
C LYS A 191 -7.82 -2.68 -17.60
N HIS A 192 -6.82 -2.12 -18.28
CA HIS A 192 -5.69 -2.89 -18.81
C HIS A 192 -4.91 -3.59 -17.69
N PHE A 193 -4.57 -2.85 -16.62
CA PHE A 193 -3.86 -3.38 -15.45
C PHE A 193 -4.67 -4.48 -14.76
N ARG A 194 -5.99 -4.30 -14.58
CA ARG A 194 -6.88 -5.31 -14.00
C ARG A 194 -6.82 -6.61 -14.79
N THR A 195 -6.98 -6.53 -16.11
CA THR A 195 -7.05 -7.70 -17.00
C THR A 195 -5.72 -8.43 -17.15
N HIS A 196 -4.62 -7.70 -17.30
CA HIS A 196 -3.33 -8.30 -17.68
C HIS A 196 -2.34 -8.47 -16.53
N CYS A 197 -2.52 -7.77 -15.41
CA CYS A 197 -1.62 -7.82 -14.27
C CYS A 197 -2.33 -8.37 -13.02
N TRP A 198 -3.41 -7.73 -12.60
CA TRP A 198 -4.07 -7.99 -11.32
C TRP A 198 -4.79 -9.35 -11.29
N LEU A 199 -5.72 -9.59 -12.23
CA LEU A 199 -6.52 -10.82 -12.28
C LEU A 199 -5.66 -12.08 -12.46
N PRO A 200 -4.68 -12.13 -13.39
CA PRO A 200 -3.80 -13.29 -13.53
C PRO A 200 -3.03 -13.58 -12.24
N ARG A 201 -2.65 -12.54 -11.48
CA ARG A 201 -1.92 -12.74 -10.23
C ARG A 201 -2.82 -13.29 -9.13
N MET A 202 -4.04 -12.77 -8.98
CA MET A 202 -5.01 -13.29 -8.00
C MET A 202 -5.39 -14.73 -8.28
N ARG A 203 -5.64 -15.09 -9.55
CA ARG A 203 -5.90 -16.49 -9.94
C ARG A 203 -4.73 -17.39 -9.57
N ARG A 204 -3.50 -16.98 -9.87
CA ARG A 204 -2.30 -17.70 -9.45
C ARG A 204 -2.20 -17.85 -7.93
N MET A 205 -2.50 -16.78 -7.17
CA MET A 205 -2.49 -16.85 -5.70
C MET A 205 -3.52 -17.86 -5.16
N SER A 206 -4.68 -17.96 -5.80
CA SER A 206 -5.71 -18.96 -5.49
C SER A 206 -5.25 -20.38 -5.84
N GLU A 207 -4.67 -20.59 -7.03
CA GLU A 207 -4.13 -21.88 -7.48
C GLU A 207 -2.99 -22.37 -6.57
N GLU A 208 -2.10 -21.47 -6.16
CA GLU A 208 -1.00 -21.72 -5.21
C GLU A 208 -1.50 -21.91 -3.77
N LYS A 209 -2.81 -21.76 -3.52
CA LYS A 209 -3.43 -21.78 -2.18
C LYS A 209 -2.81 -20.78 -1.20
N THR A 210 -2.27 -19.69 -1.73
CA THR A 210 -1.75 -18.55 -0.93
C THR A 210 -2.88 -17.63 -0.45
N ILE A 211 -4.07 -17.76 -1.06
CA ILE A 211 -5.34 -17.23 -0.58
C ILE A 211 -6.40 -18.35 -0.67
N GLU A 212 -7.47 -18.22 0.10
CA GLU A 212 -8.71 -18.99 0.02
C GLU A 212 -9.78 -18.11 -0.62
N ALA A 213 -10.21 -18.50 -1.81
CA ALA A 213 -11.36 -17.94 -2.50
C ALA A 213 -12.11 -19.10 -3.18
N GLY A 214 -13.41 -18.98 -3.30
CA GLY A 214 -14.25 -19.88 -4.07
C GLY A 214 -14.02 -19.73 -5.57
N GLU A 215 -14.88 -20.40 -6.35
CA GLU A 215 -14.89 -20.26 -7.81
C GLU A 215 -15.05 -18.78 -8.20
N ASP A 216 -14.36 -18.38 -9.28
CA ASP A 216 -14.30 -17.01 -9.78
C ASP A 216 -13.87 -15.93 -8.76
N LEU A 217 -13.03 -16.32 -7.80
CA LEU A 217 -12.45 -15.44 -6.76
C LEU A 217 -13.51 -14.87 -5.79
N THR A 218 -14.58 -15.60 -5.50
CA THR A 218 -15.61 -15.22 -4.53
C THR A 218 -15.27 -15.67 -3.11
N ASN A 219 -16.00 -15.20 -2.09
CA ASN A 219 -15.83 -15.57 -0.68
C ASN A 219 -14.42 -15.29 -0.11
N PHE A 220 -13.66 -14.37 -0.68
CA PHE A 220 -12.33 -14.03 -0.18
C PHE A 220 -12.42 -13.34 1.20
N ALA A 221 -13.30 -12.35 1.34
CA ALA A 221 -13.56 -11.63 2.57
C ALA A 221 -14.30 -12.50 3.60
N ALA A 222 -15.16 -13.42 3.16
CA ALA A 222 -15.77 -14.42 4.05
C ALA A 222 -14.70 -15.30 4.74
N ASN A 223 -13.57 -15.53 4.07
CA ASN A 223 -12.41 -16.25 4.59
C ASN A 223 -11.34 -15.31 5.23
N GLU A 224 -11.73 -14.13 5.72
CA GLU A 224 -10.81 -13.10 6.22
C GLU A 224 -9.75 -13.65 7.17
N PHE A 225 -10.11 -14.42 8.19
CA PHE A 225 -9.14 -14.92 9.17
C PHE A 225 -8.02 -15.75 8.52
N ILE A 226 -8.40 -16.63 7.60
CA ILE A 226 -7.45 -17.51 6.89
C ILE A 226 -6.60 -16.67 5.94
N ASN A 227 -7.25 -15.82 5.14
CA ASN A 227 -6.57 -14.98 4.15
C ASN A 227 -5.62 -13.99 4.80
N LYS A 228 -6.05 -13.34 5.89
CA LYS A 228 -5.21 -12.42 6.64
C LYS A 228 -3.95 -13.11 7.16
N LYS A 229 -4.10 -14.28 7.77
CA LYS A 229 -2.97 -15.08 8.27
C LYS A 229 -2.00 -15.49 7.17
N LYS A 230 -2.50 -15.95 6.02
CA LYS A 230 -1.64 -16.32 4.87
C LYS A 230 -0.91 -15.10 4.29
N LEU A 231 -1.63 -14.00 4.09
CA LEU A 231 -1.07 -12.77 3.53
C LEU A 231 -0.03 -12.15 4.47
N ASP A 232 -0.27 -12.16 5.78
CA ASP A 232 0.72 -11.72 6.78
C ASP A 232 2.00 -12.54 6.71
N GLY A 233 1.90 -13.88 6.65
CA GLY A 233 3.08 -14.74 6.53
C GLY A 233 3.89 -14.47 5.26
N ILE A 234 3.20 -14.31 4.12
CA ILE A 234 3.85 -13.95 2.85
C ILE A 234 4.54 -12.59 2.95
N TYR A 235 3.86 -11.60 3.54
CA TYR A 235 4.40 -10.26 3.67
C TYR A 235 5.61 -10.20 4.60
N GLU A 236 5.56 -10.90 5.73
CA GLU A 236 6.66 -11.02 6.70
C GLU A 236 7.91 -11.63 6.07
N GLU A 237 7.75 -12.71 5.30
CA GLU A 237 8.88 -13.31 4.56
C GLU A 237 9.47 -12.30 3.56
N LEU A 238 8.63 -11.58 2.82
CA LEU A 238 9.07 -10.60 1.83
C LEU A 238 9.85 -9.45 2.46
N ILE A 239 9.36 -8.83 3.55
CA ILE A 239 10.02 -7.69 4.17
C ILE A 239 11.33 -8.10 4.85
N VAL A 240 11.40 -9.29 5.46
CA VAL A 240 12.64 -9.81 6.03
C VAL A 240 13.64 -10.10 4.91
N LYS A 241 13.21 -10.84 3.87
CA LYS A 241 14.05 -11.18 2.71
C LYS A 241 14.58 -9.94 1.99
N ARG A 242 13.80 -8.86 1.87
CA ARG A 242 14.21 -7.62 1.19
C ARG A 242 14.86 -6.59 2.12
N GLY A 243 14.71 -6.73 3.44
CA GLY A 243 15.14 -5.72 4.41
C GLY A 243 14.33 -4.43 4.29
N GLU A 244 13.03 -4.54 4.02
CA GLU A 244 12.12 -3.41 3.83
C GLU A 244 11.36 -3.06 5.12
N MET A 245 10.70 -1.91 5.11
CA MET A 245 9.86 -1.45 6.21
C MET A 245 8.52 -2.21 6.23
N ASP A 246 7.99 -2.48 7.41
CA ASP A 246 6.65 -3.06 7.58
C ASP A 246 5.57 -1.99 7.35
N GLU A 247 4.96 -2.00 6.17
CA GLU A 247 3.95 -1.02 5.75
C GLU A 247 2.58 -1.25 6.42
N ARG A 248 2.40 -2.33 7.20
CA ARG A 248 1.23 -2.49 8.07
C ARG A 248 1.24 -1.49 9.22
N MET A 249 2.37 -0.82 9.47
CA MET A 249 2.45 0.28 10.45
C MET A 249 1.46 1.43 10.19
N PHE A 250 0.96 1.57 8.97
CA PHE A 250 -0.03 2.60 8.63
C PHE A 250 -1.44 2.25 9.15
N LEU A 251 -1.72 0.98 9.45
CA LEU A 251 -3.01 0.57 10.01
C LEU A 251 -3.24 1.22 11.38
N PRO A 252 -4.35 1.93 11.57
CA PRO A 252 -4.66 2.53 12.87
C PRO A 252 -5.12 1.47 13.86
N ALA A 253 -4.88 1.72 15.15
CA ALA A 253 -5.35 0.85 16.22
C ALA A 253 -6.88 0.91 16.39
N ASP A 254 -7.43 2.11 16.21
CA ASP A 254 -8.86 2.42 16.22
C ASP A 254 -9.28 2.72 14.77
N ILE A 255 -10.18 1.93 14.21
CA ILE A 255 -10.64 2.08 12.83
C ILE A 255 -11.52 3.33 12.65
N SER A 256 -12.15 3.83 13.71
CA SER A 256 -13.06 4.98 13.62
C SER A 256 -12.37 6.24 13.10
N VAL A 257 -11.06 6.40 13.36
CA VAL A 257 -10.26 7.53 12.87
C VAL A 257 -10.16 7.56 11.35
N VAL A 258 -10.30 6.43 10.65
CA VAL A 258 -10.31 6.39 9.17
C VAL A 258 -11.51 7.14 8.61
N PHE A 259 -12.60 7.23 9.39
CA PHE A 259 -13.84 7.92 9.02
C PHE A 259 -13.85 9.41 9.37
N ASP A 260 -12.78 9.92 9.99
CA ASP A 260 -12.55 11.34 10.22
C ASP A 260 -11.61 11.89 9.13
N GLU A 261 -12.08 12.87 8.35
CA GLU A 261 -11.26 13.48 7.29
C GLU A 261 -10.00 14.16 7.83
N ALA A 262 -10.00 14.62 9.09
CA ALA A 262 -8.83 15.20 9.72
C ALA A 262 -7.69 14.17 9.90
N TYR A 263 -8.00 12.87 9.86
CA TYR A 263 -7.00 11.81 9.94
C TYR A 263 -6.09 11.77 8.70
N ASP A 264 -6.56 12.18 7.52
CA ASP A 264 -5.79 12.14 6.26
C ASP A 264 -4.45 12.91 6.38
N GLU A 265 -4.44 14.01 7.13
CA GLU A 265 -3.25 14.82 7.38
C GLU A 265 -2.27 14.16 8.36
N CYS A 266 -2.76 13.33 9.27
CA CYS A 266 -1.94 12.67 10.29
C CYS A 266 -1.65 11.18 10.03
N ALA A 267 -2.26 10.57 9.02
CA ALA A 267 -2.19 9.15 8.69
C ALA A 267 -0.76 8.58 8.57
N VAL A 268 0.18 9.42 8.14
CA VAL A 268 1.59 9.03 7.96
C VAL A 268 2.53 9.67 9.00
N GLN A 269 1.99 10.36 10.01
CA GLN A 269 2.80 10.95 11.10
C GLN A 269 3.56 9.90 11.89
N ARG A 270 3.11 8.63 11.89
CA ARG A 270 3.81 7.53 12.55
C ARG A 270 5.23 7.32 12.01
N LEU A 271 5.52 7.75 10.79
CA LEU A 271 6.88 7.74 10.23
C LEU A 271 7.84 8.70 10.98
N ARG A 272 7.29 9.72 11.65
CA ARG A 272 8.03 10.78 12.36
C ARG A 272 8.27 10.49 13.85
N ARG A 273 7.51 9.56 14.43
CA ARG A 273 7.52 9.29 15.87
C ARG A 273 8.38 8.06 16.18
N SER A 274 9.23 8.16 17.19
CA SER A 274 9.84 6.99 17.82
C SER A 274 8.84 6.34 18.80
N GLU A 275 9.14 5.14 19.31
CA GLU A 275 8.30 4.51 20.34
C GLU A 275 8.16 5.34 21.63
N ASP A 276 9.13 6.21 21.94
CA ASP A 276 9.10 7.06 23.14
C ASP A 276 8.29 8.37 22.93
N GLY A 277 7.78 8.63 21.73
CA GLY A 277 7.00 9.84 21.42
C GLY A 277 7.82 11.11 21.13
N ASP A 278 9.16 11.00 21.11
CA ASP A 278 10.04 12.10 20.70
C ASP A 278 9.78 12.46 19.22
N ASN A 279 9.45 13.73 18.96
CA ASN A 279 9.28 14.27 17.61
C ASN A 279 10.65 14.63 17.01
N LEU A 280 10.95 14.14 15.81
CA LEU A 280 12.09 14.64 15.04
C LEU A 280 11.74 15.97 14.36
N VAL A 281 12.41 17.05 14.74
CA VAL A 281 12.19 18.40 14.19
C VAL A 281 12.51 18.47 12.68
N ASP A 282 13.44 17.66 12.18
CA ASP A 282 13.88 17.63 10.76
C ASP A 282 13.03 16.71 9.84
N ALA A 283 12.03 16.01 10.37
CA ALA A 283 11.22 15.07 9.58
C ALA A 283 10.27 15.74 8.59
N ASP A 284 9.94 17.03 8.78
CA ASP A 284 9.00 17.75 7.91
C ASP A 284 9.57 17.99 6.51
N MET A 285 10.85 18.31 6.43
CA MET A 285 11.55 18.54 5.17
C MET A 285 11.68 17.24 4.35
N LEU A 286 11.98 16.12 5.00
CA LEU A 286 12.20 14.83 4.32
C LEU A 286 10.92 14.21 3.74
N LEU A 287 9.80 14.32 4.46
CA LEU A 287 8.49 13.89 3.93
C LEU A 287 8.02 14.81 2.81
N ARG A 288 8.16 16.14 2.95
CA ARG A 288 7.80 17.08 1.88
C ARG A 288 8.60 16.79 0.61
N ILE A 289 9.92 16.61 0.70
CA ILE A 289 10.76 16.33 -0.47
C ILE A 289 10.39 14.98 -1.12
N SER A 290 10.19 13.93 -0.33
CA SER A 290 9.89 12.60 -0.87
C SER A 290 8.47 12.50 -1.45
N THR A 291 7.47 13.09 -0.80
CA THR A 291 6.09 13.15 -1.29
C THR A 291 5.98 14.08 -2.50
N GLN A 292 6.63 15.25 -2.47
CA GLN A 292 6.63 16.19 -3.59
C GLN A 292 7.34 15.61 -4.81
N SER A 293 8.49 14.96 -4.65
CA SER A 293 9.18 14.26 -5.75
C SER A 293 8.32 13.13 -6.35
N CYS A 294 7.51 12.45 -5.53
CA CYS A 294 6.59 11.42 -6.00
C CYS A 294 5.38 12.03 -6.76
N LEU A 295 4.87 13.17 -6.29
CA LEU A 295 3.76 13.90 -6.93
C LEU A 295 4.19 14.63 -8.22
N GLU A 296 5.39 15.20 -8.27
CA GLU A 296 5.97 15.83 -9.47
C GLU A 296 6.14 14.80 -10.60
N ARG A 297 6.63 13.59 -10.29
CA ARG A 297 6.70 12.48 -11.24
C ARG A 297 5.33 12.10 -11.84
N LEU A 298 4.24 12.22 -11.07
CA LEU A 298 2.88 11.99 -11.57
C LEU A 298 2.41 13.12 -12.51
N GLN A 299 2.73 14.38 -12.19
CA GLN A 299 2.37 15.51 -13.04
C GLN A 299 3.10 15.43 -14.38
N ASP A 300 4.40 15.08 -14.37
CA ASP A 300 5.19 14.89 -15.59
C ASP A 300 4.65 13.75 -16.47
N GLN A 301 4.26 12.62 -15.89
CA GLN A 301 3.65 11.51 -16.63
C GLN A 301 2.26 11.88 -17.20
N ARG A 302 1.44 12.65 -16.47
CA ARG A 302 0.16 13.17 -16.99
C ARG A 302 0.38 14.15 -18.14
N GLN A 303 1.41 15.01 -18.07
CA GLN A 303 1.76 15.97 -19.12
C GLN A 303 2.33 15.30 -20.38
N GLN A 304 3.13 14.24 -20.23
CA GLN A 304 3.65 13.48 -21.38
C GLN A 304 2.57 12.69 -22.14
N ARG A 305 1.41 12.46 -21.52
CA ARG A 305 0.31 11.67 -22.07
C ARG A 305 -0.85 12.49 -22.63
N THR A 306 -0.78 13.83 -22.62
CA THR A 306 -1.72 14.63 -23.41
C THR A 306 -1.31 14.54 -24.89
N PRO A 307 -2.13 13.97 -25.78
CA PRO A 307 -1.83 14.06 -27.19
C PRO A 307 -1.97 15.54 -27.57
N LEU A 308 -0.99 16.06 -28.30
CA LEU A 308 -1.14 17.25 -29.12
C LEU A 308 -2.22 16.97 -30.21
N SER A 309 -3.49 16.99 -29.83
CA SER A 309 -4.59 16.99 -30.81
C SER A 309 -5.01 18.43 -31.04
N GLY A 310 -4.46 18.99 -32.11
CA GLY A 310 -4.73 20.35 -32.55
C GLY A 310 -4.37 20.59 -34.01
N ARG A 311 -4.52 19.57 -34.88
CA ARG A 311 -4.65 19.77 -36.32
C ARG A 311 -5.82 18.92 -36.82
N GLY A 312 -6.97 19.57 -36.94
CA GLY A 312 -8.16 18.97 -37.53
C GLY A 312 -7.89 18.55 -38.97
N TYR A 313 -8.14 17.28 -39.25
CA TYR A 313 -8.44 16.85 -40.61
C TYR A 313 -9.92 17.12 -40.84
N VAL A 314 -10.21 18.17 -41.61
CA VAL A 314 -11.51 18.36 -42.23
C VAL A 314 -11.66 17.28 -43.30
N ILE A 315 -12.55 16.32 -43.06
CA ILE A 315 -13.03 15.43 -44.11
C ILE A 315 -14.02 16.27 -44.93
N SER A 316 -13.61 16.70 -46.12
CA SER A 316 -14.54 17.25 -47.10
C SER A 316 -15.13 16.07 -47.86
N ALA A 317 -16.39 15.76 -47.61
CA ALA A 317 -17.21 15.01 -48.53
C ALA A 317 -17.76 16.00 -49.57
N GLU A 318 -17.39 15.84 -50.84
CA GLU A 318 -18.28 15.97 -52.01
C GLU A 318 -17.49 15.89 -53.33
N GLN A 319 -18.07 15.09 -54.24
CA GLN A 319 -17.77 14.82 -55.66
C GLN A 319 -16.69 13.79 -55.99
#